data_AF-A0A354X3F0-F1
#
_entry.id   AF-A0A354X3F0-F1
#
_cell.length_a   1.000
_cell.length_b   1.000
_cell.length_c   1.000
_cell.angle_alpha   90.00
_cell.angle_beta   90.00
_cell.angle_gamma   90.00
#
_symmetry.space_group_name_H-M   'P 1'
#
loop_
_entity.id
_entity.type
_entity.pdbx_description
1 polymer ?
#
loop_
_entity_poly.entity_id
_entity_poly.type
_entity_poly.pdbx_seq_one_letter_code
_entity_poly.pdbx_strand_id
1 'polypeptide(L)'
;MNKIITISREFGSGGRELGKRLAKILNIAYYDHEIITMIASKSGLEQNYVDSVVDNIPFSHSIISGRTLSNIVSPLLDLNVQIYARQREIVREIASKSDCLIIGR
;
A
#
# COMPACT_ATOMS: atom_id res chain seq x y z
N MET A 1 0.58 10.61 -20.36
CA MET A 1 0.12 9.29 -19.87
C MET A 1 1.32 8.66 -19.22
N ASN A 2 1.32 8.53 -17.89
CA ASN A 2 2.50 8.13 -17.13
C ASN A 2 2.63 6.60 -17.11
N LYS A 3 3.86 6.09 -17.17
CA LYS A 3 4.17 4.67 -17.03
C LYS A 3 4.24 4.30 -15.56
N ILE A 4 3.39 3.37 -15.15
CA ILE A 4 3.27 2.92 -13.76
C ILE A 4 3.59 1.43 -13.72
N ILE A 5 4.60 1.04 -12.95
CA ILE A 5 5.01 -0.36 -12.78
C ILE A 5 4.82 -0.74 -11.31
N THR A 6 4.08 -1.80 -11.04
CA THR A 6 3.88 -2.33 -9.69
C THR A 6 4.53 -3.70 -9.59
N ILE A 7 5.37 -3.93 -8.58
CA ILE A 7 6.04 -5.20 -8.33
C ILE A 7 5.63 -5.70 -6.95
N SER A 8 4.81 -6.74 -6.92
CA SER A 8 4.59 -7.57 -5.73
C SER A 8 5.71 -8.60 -5.62
N ARG A 9 6.15 -8.89 -4.39
CA ARG A 9 7.31 -9.76 -4.14
C ARG A 9 7.18 -10.51 -2.82
N GLU A 10 7.73 -11.72 -2.78
CA GLU A 10 7.86 -12.45 -1.53
C GLU A 10 9.18 -12.10 -0.81
N PHE A 11 9.23 -12.34 0.50
CA PHE A 11 10.46 -12.21 1.25
C PHE A 11 11.53 -13.17 0.70
N GLY A 12 12.75 -12.68 0.49
CA GLY A 12 13.85 -13.48 -0.07
C GLY A 12 13.87 -13.60 -1.60
N SER A 13 12.85 -13.10 -2.31
CA SER A 13 12.79 -13.18 -3.80
C SER A 13 13.78 -12.27 -4.53
N GLY A 14 14.43 -11.33 -3.84
CA GLY A 14 15.26 -10.31 -4.47
C GLY A 14 14.47 -9.23 -5.23
N GLY A 15 13.13 -9.21 -5.14
CA GLY A 15 12.28 -8.25 -5.87
C GLY A 15 12.63 -6.78 -5.63
N ARG A 16 13.12 -6.45 -4.42
CA ARG A 16 13.63 -5.11 -4.07
C ARG A 16 14.84 -4.70 -4.90
N GLU A 17 15.76 -5.63 -5.10
CA GLU A 17 17.00 -5.43 -5.85
C GLU A 17 16.69 -5.25 -7.34
N LEU A 18 15.83 -6.13 -7.86
CA LEU A 18 15.32 -6.07 -9.23
C LEU A 18 14.62 -4.74 -9.53
N GLY A 19 13.68 -4.30 -8.68
CA GLY A 19 12.97 -3.05 -8.95
C GLY A 19 13.85 -1.80 -8.84
N LYS A 20 14.87 -1.79 -7.97
CA LYS A 20 15.88 -0.71 -7.93
C LYS A 20 16.68 -0.63 -9.23
N ARG A 21 17.14 -1.78 -9.75
CA ARG A 21 17.86 -1.82 -11.04
C ARG A 21 16.95 -1.41 -12.19
N LEU A 22 15.72 -1.91 -12.21
CA LEU A 22 14.74 -1.59 -13.24
C LEU A 22 14.41 -0.10 -13.27
N ALA A 23 14.18 0.52 -12.10
CA ALA A 23 13.93 1.94 -11.98
C ALA A 23 15.11 2.78 -12.51
N LYS A 24 16.35 2.36 -12.22
CA LYS A 24 17.57 3.03 -12.72
C LYS A 24 17.71 2.92 -14.25
N ILE A 25 17.42 1.75 -14.82
CA ILE A 25 17.49 1.52 -16.27
C ILE A 25 16.42 2.33 -17.01
N LEU A 26 15.20 2.34 -16.48
CA LEU A 26 14.07 3.06 -17.07
C LEU A 26 14.06 4.57 -16.75
N ASN A 27 14.92 5.00 -15.83
CA ASN A 27 14.99 6.37 -15.31
C ASN A 27 13.64 6.88 -14.76
N ILE A 28 12.98 6.05 -13.96
CA ILE A 28 11.68 6.33 -13.33
C ILE A 28 11.81 6.39 -11.81
N ALA A 29 10.86 7.07 -11.16
CA ALA A 29 10.86 7.19 -9.70
C ALA A 29 10.63 5.82 -9.04
N TYR A 30 11.39 5.51 -8.00
CA TYR A 30 11.27 4.25 -7.24
C TYR A 30 10.60 4.52 -5.90
N TYR A 31 9.57 3.73 -5.56
CA TYR A 31 8.87 3.81 -4.29
C TYR A 31 8.76 2.43 -3.64
N ASP A 32 9.02 2.39 -2.35
CA ASP A 32 9.02 1.18 -1.50
C ASP A 32 8.35 1.56 -0.18
N HIS A 33 8.96 1.24 0.96
CA HIS A 33 8.50 1.59 2.30
C HIS A 33 8.28 3.10 2.54
N GLU A 34 8.82 3.99 1.71
CA GLU A 34 8.59 5.44 1.78
C GLU A 34 7.10 5.81 1.64
N ILE A 35 6.31 4.98 0.96
CA ILE A 35 4.86 5.16 0.87
C ILE A 35 4.21 5.06 2.25
N ILE A 36 4.70 4.16 3.11
CA ILE A 36 4.18 3.96 4.47
C ILE A 36 4.45 5.19 5.33
N THR A 37 5.66 5.76 5.22
CA THR A 37 6.00 7.02 5.89
C THR A 37 5.12 8.18 5.41
N MET A 38 4.82 8.26 4.11
CA MET A 38 3.90 9.28 3.58
C MET A 38 2.46 9.08 4.09
N ILE A 39 1.99 7.84 4.23
CA ILE A 39 0.68 7.53 4.81
C ILE A 39 0.64 7.96 6.28
N ALA A 40 1.65 7.58 7.07
CA ALA A 40 1.73 7.96 8.49
C ALA A 40 1.72 9.48 8.67
N SER A 41 2.53 10.19 7.88
CA SER A 41 2.60 11.66 7.92
C SER A 41 1.27 12.33 7.54
N LYS A 42 0.52 11.80 6.56
CA LYS A 42 -0.76 12.38 6.13
C LYS A 42 -1.94 12.00 7.03
N SER A 43 -1.92 10.81 7.61
CA SER A 43 -2.98 10.33 8.51
C SER A 43 -2.80 10.80 9.95
N GLY A 44 -1.64 11.35 10.31
CA GLY A 44 -1.33 11.73 11.69
C GLY A 44 -1.20 10.53 12.63
N LEU A 45 -0.95 9.34 12.06
CA LEU A 45 -0.81 8.09 12.78
C LEU A 45 0.67 7.74 12.95
N GLU A 46 0.95 6.96 13.99
CA GLU A 46 2.29 6.47 14.26
C GLU A 46 2.72 5.47 13.16
N GLN A 47 3.98 5.54 12.71
CA GLN A 47 4.44 4.80 11.55
C GLN A 47 4.40 3.29 11.77
N ASN A 48 4.76 2.79 12.95
CA ASN A 48 4.71 1.36 13.25
C ASN A 48 3.26 0.85 13.24
N TYR A 49 2.29 1.65 13.69
CA TYR A 49 0.87 1.31 13.58
C TYR A 49 0.44 1.17 12.12
N VAL A 50 0.76 2.13 11.26
CA VAL A 50 0.43 2.06 9.83
C VAL A 50 1.10 0.87 9.16
N ASP A 51 2.38 0.64 9.44
CA ASP A 51 3.14 -0.49 8.91
C ASP A 51 2.48 -1.81 9.31
N SER A 52 2.09 -1.96 10.58
CA SER A 52 1.39 -3.15 11.06
C SER A 52 0.04 -3.37 10.35
N VAL A 53 -0.72 -2.31 10.08
CA VAL A 53 -2.02 -2.42 9.39
C VAL A 53 -1.86 -2.76 7.91
N VAL A 54 -0.82 -2.24 7.25
CA VAL A 54 -0.54 -2.49 5.83
C VAL A 54 0.08 -3.88 5.62
N ASP A 55 0.95 -4.32 6.53
CA ASP A 55 1.55 -5.66 6.47
C ASP A 55 0.54 -6.76 6.85
N ASN A 56 -0.42 -6.46 7.72
CA ASN A 56 -1.53 -7.36 7.99
C ASN A 56 -2.60 -7.17 6.92
N ILE A 57 -2.52 -7.99 5.86
CA ILE A 57 -3.66 -8.19 4.96
C ILE A 57 -4.84 -8.59 5.85
N PRO A 58 -5.95 -7.82 5.90
CA PRO A 58 -7.15 -8.29 6.58
C PRO A 58 -7.62 -9.53 5.83
N PHE A 59 -7.24 -10.69 6.34
CA PHE A 59 -7.65 -12.00 5.88
C PHE A 59 -9.13 -12.20 6.23
N SER A 60 -10.00 -11.40 5.63
CA SER A 60 -11.44 -11.42 5.84
C SER A 60 -12.12 -10.47 4.86
N HIS A 61 -12.02 -10.76 3.57
CA HIS A 61 -13.21 -10.67 2.75
C HIS A 61 -13.55 -12.10 2.36
N SER A 62 -14.16 -12.82 3.31
CA SER A 62 -14.98 -13.95 2.94
C SER A 62 -15.99 -13.43 1.93
N ILE A 63 -15.79 -13.75 0.66
CA ILE A 63 -16.82 -13.67 -0.39
C ILE A 63 -17.83 -14.80 -0.16
N ILE A 64 -18.19 -15.03 1.11
CA ILE A 64 -19.07 -16.07 1.58
C ILE A 64 -20.02 -15.40 2.57
N SER A 65 -21.30 -15.53 2.25
CA SER A 65 -22.45 -15.25 3.11
C SER A 65 -22.87 -13.78 3.22
N GLY A 66 -23.63 -13.36 2.21
CA GLY A 66 -24.86 -12.65 2.54
C GLY A 66 -25.64 -13.51 3.55
N ARG A 67 -26.07 -12.90 4.65
CA ARG A 67 -26.84 -13.48 5.78
C ARG A 67 -26.03 -13.93 7.00
N THR A 68 -25.46 -12.99 7.74
CA THR A 68 -25.38 -12.99 9.23
C THR A 68 -24.79 -11.64 9.67
N LEU A 69 -25.60 -10.59 9.80
CA LEU A 69 -26.10 -10.13 11.11
C LEU A 69 -25.01 -10.03 12.19
N SER A 70 -24.29 -8.90 12.20
CA SER A 70 -24.23 -8.03 13.39
C SER A 70 -23.45 -6.76 13.05
N ASN A 71 -24.01 -5.61 13.44
CA ASN A 71 -23.37 -4.30 13.39
C ASN A 71 -22.18 -4.26 14.35
N ILE A 72 -21.09 -4.96 14.04
CA ILE A 72 -19.80 -4.73 14.70
C ILE A 72 -19.10 -3.65 13.86
N VAL A 73 -19.58 -2.41 13.98
CA VAL A 73 -18.78 -1.24 13.63
C VAL A 73 -17.70 -1.14 14.70
N SER A 74 -16.66 -1.97 14.56
CA SER A 74 -15.48 -1.85 15.41
C SER A 74 -14.74 -0.59 14.95
N PRO A 75 -14.41 0.36 15.84
CA PRO A 75 -13.61 1.54 15.51
C PRO A 75 -12.28 1.19 14.82
N LEU A 76 -11.74 -0.01 15.08
CA LEU A 76 -10.52 -0.52 14.45
C LEU A 76 -10.72 -0.86 12.97
N LEU A 77 -11.91 -1.35 12.58
CA LEU A 77 -12.26 -1.62 11.19
C LEU A 77 -12.35 -0.30 10.40
N ASP A 78 -12.93 0.73 11.01
CA ASP A 78 -13.04 2.05 10.39
C ASP A 78 -11.65 2.71 10.19
N LEU A 79 -10.76 2.60 11.18
CA LEU A 79 -9.37 3.06 11.07
C LEU A 79 -8.61 2.35 9.95
N ASN A 80 -8.74 1.03 9.83
CA ASN A 80 -8.11 0.27 8.74
C ASN A 80 -8.62 0.73 7.37
N VAL A 81 -9.93 0.89 7.20
CA VAL A 81 -10.54 1.39 5.96
C VAL A 81 -10.01 2.79 5.61
N GLN A 82 -9.86 3.68 6.60
CA GLN A 82 -9.28 5.00 6.40
C GLN A 82 -7.81 4.93 5.96
N ILE A 83 -6.99 4.07 6.56
CA ILE A 83 -5.58 3.87 6.15
C ILE A 83 -5.51 3.41 4.69
N TYR A 84 -6.31 2.42 4.30
CA TYR A 84 -6.36 1.94 2.91
C TYR A 84 -6.86 3.00 1.93
N ALA A 85 -7.85 3.81 2.32
CA ALA A 85 -8.32 4.94 1.51
C ALA A 85 -7.20 5.96 1.27
N ARG A 86 -6.41 6.28 2.30
CA ARG A 86 -5.26 7.20 2.18
C ARG A 86 -4.11 6.63 1.38
N GLN A 87 -3.80 5.34 1.54
CA GLN A 87 -2.83 4.66 0.68
C GLN A 87 -3.22 4.77 -0.79
N ARG A 88 -4.51 4.55 -1.11
CA ARG A 88 -5.03 4.66 -2.47
C ARG A 88 -4.88 6.07 -3.04
N GLU A 89 -5.13 7.09 -2.24
CA GLU A 89 -4.93 8.49 -2.64
C GLU A 89 -3.47 8.81 -2.91
N ILE A 90 -2.56 8.38 -2.03
CA ILE A 90 -1.11 8.61 -2.18
C ILE A 90 -0.57 7.93 -3.43
N VAL A 91 -0.94 6.67 -3.68
CA VAL A 91 -0.52 5.95 -4.89
C VAL A 91 -1.00 6.66 -6.15
N ARG A 92 -2.23 7.19 -6.15
CA ARG A 92 -2.77 7.98 -7.27
C ARG A 92 -2.05 9.30 -7.46
N GLU A 93 -1.69 9.97 -6.38
CA GLU A 93 -0.93 11.22 -6.42
C GLU A 93 0.48 10.99 -6.96
N ILE A 94 1.14 9.90 -6.57
CA ILE A 94 2.45 9.51 -7.10
C ILE A 94 2.33 9.19 -8.59
N ALA A 95 1.35 8.39 -8.96
CA ALA A 95 1.10 7.99 -10.35
C ALA A 95 0.74 9.17 -11.26
N SER A 96 0.14 10.24 -10.73
CA SER A 96 -0.19 11.44 -11.53
C SER A 96 1.00 12.38 -11.73
N LYS A 97 1.97 12.40 -10.80
CA LYS A 97 3.13 13.29 -10.84
C LYS A 97 4.20 12.87 -11.84
N SER A 98 4.55 11.58 -11.89
CA SER A 98 5.64 11.10 -12.75
C SER A 98 5.51 9.62 -13.09
N ASP A 99 6.32 9.17 -14.05
CA ASP A 99 6.56 7.74 -14.26
C ASP A 99 7.19 7.13 -13.01
N CYS A 100 6.64 6.01 -12.53
CA CYS A 100 7.00 5.45 -11.24
C CYS A 100 6.96 3.91 -11.21
N LEU A 101 7.82 3.36 -10.35
CA LEU A 101 7.88 1.96 -9.99
C LEU A 101 7.59 1.84 -8.49
N ILE A 102 6.58 1.04 -8.17
CA ILE A 102 6.11 0.82 -6.80
C ILE A 102 6.39 -0.64 -6.42
N ILE A 103 7.13 -0.86 -5.33
CA ILE A 103 7.36 -2.17 -4.74
C ILE A 103 6.41 -2.38 -3.56
N GLY A 104 5.62 -3.45 -3.61
CA GLY A 104 4.62 -3.77 -2.59
C GLY A 104 4.78 -5.15 -1.97
N ARG A 105 4.11 -5.29 -0.81
CA ARG A 105 3.58 -6.50 -0.15
C ARG A 105 3.32 -7.67 -1.10
#